data_AF-A0A7C1FVU5-F1
#
_entry.id   AF-A0A7C1FVU5-F1
#
_cell.length_a   1.000
_cell.length_b   1.000
_cell.length_c   1.000
_cell.angle_alpha   90.00
_cell.angle_beta   90.00
_cell.angle_gamma   90.00
#
_symmetry.space_group_name_H-M   'P 1'
#
loop_
_entity.id
_entity.type
_entity.pdbx_description
1 polymer ?
#
loop_
_entity_poly.entity_id
_entity_poly.type
_entity_poly.pdbx_seq_one_letter_code
_entity_poly.pdbx_strand_id
1 'polypeptide(L)'
;MSSITPDLLRQFHRYILLYFARAGQPPPQSAIQRVFELSSQDIEDTLAHLEALGAIYRDATTHEILAAYPFSATPTAHRVVFDDGRAVFAMCAIDALGMPVMLNEEAYIASECAYCGQDIRIGVRQNALVEVAPRDVQVWYAWGSECCIAALEQCPAINFFCSPDHLAAWRAAHPDSQGDALGIEAAFARGRAVFGDTLKTELGR
;
A
#
# COMPACT_ATOMS: atom_id res chain seq x y z
N MET A 1 -7.07 -7.47 -31.25
CA MET A 1 -6.04 -7.28 -30.21
C MET A 1 -6.13 -5.83 -29.80
N SER A 2 -6.84 -5.54 -28.72
CA SER A 2 -6.90 -4.17 -28.21
C SER A 2 -5.50 -3.80 -27.74
N SER A 3 -4.93 -2.75 -28.32
CA SER A 3 -3.62 -2.25 -27.90
C SER A 3 -3.79 -1.51 -26.57
N ILE A 4 -3.39 -2.14 -25.46
CA ILE A 4 -3.34 -1.49 -24.16
C ILE A 4 -2.36 -0.33 -24.26
N THR A 5 -2.87 0.89 -24.19
CA THR A 5 -2.04 2.09 -24.25
C THR A 5 -1.51 2.43 -22.85
N PRO A 6 -0.34 3.10 -22.73
CA PRO A 6 0.13 3.57 -21.43
C PRO A 6 -0.87 4.50 -20.73
N ASP A 7 -1.67 5.24 -21.50
CA ASP A 7 -2.69 6.12 -20.95
C ASP A 7 -3.89 5.36 -20.37
N LEU A 8 -4.39 4.35 -21.11
CA LEU A 8 -5.42 3.45 -20.60
C LEU A 8 -4.95 2.78 -19.30
N LEU A 9 -3.72 2.25 -19.29
CA LEU A 9 -3.17 1.56 -18.12
C LEU A 9 -3.09 2.47 -16.89
N ARG A 10 -2.66 3.73 -17.07
CA ARG A 10 -2.64 4.73 -15.99
C ARG A 10 -4.05 5.07 -15.48
N GLN A 11 -4.98 5.35 -16.38
CA GLN A 11 -6.36 5.68 -16.00
C GLN A 11 -7.04 4.51 -15.28
N PHE A 12 -6.81 3.28 -15.74
CA PHE A 12 -7.34 2.05 -15.16
C PHE A 12 -6.78 1.84 -13.75
N HIS A 13 -5.45 1.96 -13.57
CA HIS A 13 -4.81 1.87 -12.25
C HIS A 13 -5.36 2.93 -11.30
N ARG A 14 -5.43 4.19 -11.75
CA ARG A 14 -6.00 5.30 -10.98
C ARG A 14 -7.43 5.01 -10.55
N TYR A 15 -8.27 4.46 -11.43
CA TYR A 15 -9.63 4.10 -11.11
C TYR A 15 -9.71 3.02 -10.01
N ILE A 16 -8.88 1.97 -10.09
CA ILE A 16 -8.77 0.95 -9.04
C ILE A 16 -8.39 1.58 -7.70
N LEU A 17 -7.34 2.41 -7.67
CA LEU A 17 -6.86 3.04 -6.43
C LEU A 17 -7.90 3.95 -5.78
N LEU A 18 -8.60 4.77 -6.58
CA LEU A 18 -9.66 5.64 -6.08
C LEU A 18 -10.88 4.83 -5.60
N TYR A 19 -11.18 3.69 -6.23
CA TYR A 19 -12.23 2.80 -5.76
C TYR A 19 -11.87 2.16 -4.41
N PHE A 20 -10.62 1.66 -4.27
CA PHE A 20 -10.11 1.15 -3.00
C PHE A 20 -10.15 2.21 -1.90
N ALA A 21 -9.70 3.44 -2.19
CA ALA A 21 -9.73 4.54 -1.23
C ALA A 21 -11.14 4.76 -0.65
N ARG A 22 -12.18 4.65 -1.49
CA ARG A 22 -13.57 4.86 -1.10
C ARG A 22 -14.21 3.64 -0.42
N ALA A 23 -13.99 2.45 -0.96
CA ALA A 23 -14.76 1.25 -0.60
C ALA A 23 -13.96 0.24 0.24
N GLY A 24 -12.64 0.40 0.35
CA GLY A 24 -11.75 -0.58 0.97
C GLY A 24 -11.68 -1.92 0.23
N GLN A 25 -12.16 -1.98 -1.00
CA GLN A 25 -12.29 -3.18 -1.85
C GLN A 25 -12.01 -2.83 -3.31
N PRO A 26 -11.65 -3.79 -4.17
CA PRO A 26 -11.50 -3.54 -5.60
C PRO A 26 -12.84 -3.23 -6.28
N PRO A 27 -12.82 -2.53 -7.43
CA PRO A 27 -14.03 -2.34 -8.23
C PRO A 27 -14.53 -3.67 -8.79
N PRO A 28 -15.85 -3.95 -8.77
CA PRO A 28 -16.37 -5.11 -9.47
C PRO A 28 -16.15 -4.95 -10.97
N GLN A 29 -15.95 -6.08 -11.68
CA GLN A 29 -15.69 -6.07 -13.13
C GLN A 29 -16.77 -5.29 -13.91
N SER A 30 -18.04 -5.42 -13.51
CA SER A 30 -19.14 -4.67 -14.13
C SER A 30 -19.01 -3.14 -13.99
N ALA A 31 -18.38 -2.63 -12.93
CA ALA A 31 -18.12 -1.20 -12.79
C ALA A 31 -16.98 -0.76 -13.72
N ILE A 32 -15.92 -1.56 -13.86
CA ILE A 32 -14.84 -1.31 -14.82
C ILE A 32 -15.39 -1.28 -16.26
N GLN A 33 -16.19 -2.28 -16.65
CA GLN A 33 -16.81 -2.36 -17.98
C GLN A 33 -17.62 -1.11 -18.32
N ARG A 34 -18.41 -0.61 -17.36
CA ARG A 34 -19.22 0.59 -17.57
C ARG A 34 -18.39 1.87 -17.73
N VAL A 35 -17.26 1.97 -17.04
CA VAL A 35 -16.42 3.19 -17.05
C VAL A 35 -15.51 3.24 -18.27
N PHE A 36 -14.92 2.11 -18.66
CA PHE A 36 -13.94 2.05 -19.74
C PHE A 36 -14.49 1.50 -21.06
N GLU A 37 -15.75 1.04 -21.08
CA GLU A 37 -16.41 0.44 -22.25
C GLU A 37 -15.61 -0.74 -22.84
N LEU A 38 -14.92 -1.48 -21.97
CA LEU A 38 -14.06 -2.60 -22.34
C LEU A 38 -14.80 -3.94 -22.29
N SER A 39 -14.38 -4.86 -23.15
CA SER A 39 -14.80 -6.26 -23.04
C SER A 39 -14.20 -6.93 -21.80
N SER A 40 -14.77 -8.05 -21.35
CA SER A 40 -14.17 -8.83 -20.25
C SER A 40 -12.72 -9.23 -20.55
N GLN A 41 -12.40 -9.56 -21.80
CA GLN A 41 -11.05 -9.94 -22.19
C GLN A 41 -10.07 -8.75 -22.10
N ASP A 42 -10.46 -7.57 -22.57
CA ASP A 42 -9.60 -6.39 -22.51
C ASP A 42 -9.34 -5.95 -21.06
N ILE A 43 -10.31 -6.15 -20.17
CA ILE A 43 -10.15 -5.93 -18.73
C ILE A 43 -9.12 -6.90 -18.15
N GLU A 44 -9.25 -8.20 -18.44
CA GLU A 44 -8.29 -9.20 -17.95
C GLU A 44 -6.87 -8.94 -18.49
N ASP A 45 -6.75 -8.59 -19.76
CA ASP A 45 -5.46 -8.26 -20.36
C ASP A 45 -4.87 -7.01 -19.67
N THR A 46 -5.68 -5.98 -19.38
CA THR A 46 -5.22 -4.77 -18.69
C THR A 46 -4.80 -5.06 -17.23
N LEU A 47 -5.56 -5.89 -16.51
CA LEU A 47 -5.22 -6.33 -15.16
C LEU A 47 -3.93 -7.14 -15.14
N ALA A 48 -3.74 -8.06 -16.10
CA ALA A 48 -2.51 -8.82 -16.23
C ALA A 48 -1.29 -7.91 -16.49
N HIS A 49 -1.45 -6.82 -17.24
CA HIS A 49 -0.38 -5.85 -17.43
C HIS A 49 -0.07 -5.06 -16.14
N LEU A 50 -1.08 -4.67 -15.36
CA LEU A 50 -0.86 -4.03 -14.06
C LEU A 50 -0.16 -4.96 -13.06
N GLU A 51 -0.53 -6.24 -13.08
CA GLU A 51 0.08 -7.27 -12.25
C GLU A 51 1.55 -7.51 -12.63
N ALA A 52 1.86 -7.59 -13.92
CA ALA A 52 3.23 -7.70 -14.41
C ALA A 52 4.11 -6.48 -14.04
N LEU A 53 3.50 -5.31 -13.85
CA LEU A 53 4.17 -4.11 -13.34
C LEU A 53 4.28 -4.06 -11.80
N GLY A 54 3.72 -5.05 -11.10
CA GLY A 54 3.66 -5.08 -9.64
C GLY A 54 2.72 -4.04 -9.03
N ALA A 55 1.84 -3.42 -9.84
CA ALA A 55 0.90 -2.40 -9.36
C ALA A 55 -0.29 -3.01 -8.61
N ILE A 56 -0.66 -4.25 -8.97
CA ILE A 56 -1.70 -5.03 -8.31
C ILE A 56 -1.19 -6.44 -8.02
N TYR A 57 -1.88 -7.13 -7.12
CA TYR A 57 -1.75 -8.56 -6.89
C TYR A 57 -3.12 -9.21 -6.95
N ARG A 58 -3.24 -10.31 -7.70
CA ARG A 58 -4.50 -11.06 -7.83
C ARG A 58 -4.39 -12.46 -7.24
N ASP A 59 -5.53 -12.98 -6.79
CA ASP A 59 -5.65 -14.36 -6.36
C ASP A 59 -5.42 -15.30 -7.55
N ALA A 60 -4.58 -16.31 -7.36
CA ALA A 60 -4.17 -17.23 -8.43
C ALA A 60 -5.30 -18.14 -8.94
N THR A 61 -6.39 -18.28 -8.19
CA THR A 61 -7.50 -19.19 -8.54
C THR A 61 -8.70 -18.43 -9.07
N THR A 62 -9.11 -17.37 -8.37
CA THR A 62 -10.30 -16.58 -8.65
C THR A 62 -10.03 -15.39 -9.57
N HIS A 63 -8.76 -15.00 -9.72
CA HIS A 63 -8.32 -13.79 -10.44
C HIS A 63 -8.85 -12.48 -9.83
N GLU A 64 -9.38 -12.51 -8.60
CA GLU A 64 -9.82 -11.32 -7.89
C GLU A 64 -8.61 -10.47 -7.45
N ILE A 65 -8.76 -9.15 -7.45
CA ILE A 65 -7.72 -8.23 -7.00
C ILE A 65 -7.64 -8.27 -5.46
N LEU A 66 -6.54 -8.78 -4.93
CA LEU A 66 -6.29 -8.84 -3.49
C LEU A 66 -5.50 -7.64 -2.97
N ALA A 67 -4.71 -6.99 -3.83
CA ALA A 67 -4.03 -5.74 -3.50
C ALA A 67 -3.91 -4.83 -4.72
N ALA A 68 -3.94 -3.52 -4.47
CA ALA A 68 -3.57 -2.49 -5.43
C ALA A 68 -2.81 -1.41 -4.65
N TYR A 69 -1.47 -1.39 -4.77
CA TYR A 69 -0.63 -0.68 -3.81
C TYR A 69 -0.95 0.81 -3.76
N PRO A 70 -1.17 1.36 -2.55
CA PRO A 70 -0.83 0.82 -1.22
C PRO A 70 -1.91 -0.04 -0.52
N PHE A 71 -3.05 -0.30 -1.15
CA PHE A 71 -4.22 -0.91 -0.50
C PHE A 71 -4.19 -2.45 -0.48
N SER A 72 -4.76 -3.01 0.59
CA SER A 72 -5.13 -4.43 0.71
C SER A 72 -6.65 -4.60 0.68
N ALA A 73 -7.13 -5.62 -0.03
CA ALA A 73 -8.53 -6.04 -0.01
C ALA A 73 -8.87 -6.91 1.20
N THR A 74 -7.87 -7.43 1.90
CA THR A 74 -8.05 -8.22 3.12
C THR A 74 -7.61 -7.42 4.35
N PRO A 75 -8.20 -7.69 5.53
CA PRO A 75 -7.75 -7.06 6.76
C PRO A 75 -6.26 -7.34 7.04
N THR A 76 -5.52 -6.30 7.36
CA THR A 76 -4.12 -6.36 7.83
C THR A 76 -4.02 -5.67 9.18
N ALA A 77 -2.84 -5.76 9.83
CA ALA A 77 -2.55 -4.95 11.01
C ALA A 77 -2.63 -3.44 10.72
N HIS A 78 -2.39 -3.02 9.48
CA HIS A 78 -2.19 -1.62 9.11
C HIS A 78 -3.49 -0.99 8.63
N ARG A 79 -4.29 -0.43 9.55
CA ARG A 79 -5.57 0.22 9.24
C ARG A 79 -5.39 1.73 9.12
N VAL A 80 -5.77 2.30 7.98
CA VAL A 80 -5.73 3.75 7.72
C VAL A 80 -7.16 4.30 7.79
N VAL A 81 -7.38 5.29 8.65
CA VAL A 81 -8.68 5.93 8.90
C VAL A 81 -8.58 7.39 8.50
N PHE A 82 -9.46 7.86 7.61
CA PHE A 82 -9.46 9.24 7.16
C PHE A 82 -10.48 10.08 7.93
N ASP A 83 -10.39 11.40 7.81
CA ASP A 83 -11.24 12.35 8.55
C ASP A 83 -12.75 12.20 8.28
N ASP A 84 -13.13 11.69 7.10
CA ASP A 84 -14.53 11.40 6.76
C ASP A 84 -15.05 10.09 7.38
N GLY A 85 -14.22 9.40 8.16
CA GLY A 85 -14.52 8.16 8.86
C GLY A 85 -14.34 6.90 8.01
N ARG A 86 -14.02 7.02 6.71
CA ARG A 86 -13.71 5.84 5.90
C ARG A 86 -12.41 5.20 6.41
N ALA A 87 -12.34 3.88 6.29
CA ALA A 87 -11.17 3.15 6.70
C ALA A 87 -10.87 2.03 5.71
N VAL A 88 -9.58 1.83 5.48
CA VAL A 88 -9.04 0.86 4.55
C VAL A 88 -7.81 0.19 5.17
N PHE A 89 -7.37 -0.92 4.58
CA PHE A 89 -6.17 -1.62 5.01
C PHE A 89 -5.04 -1.36 4.02
N ALA A 90 -3.83 -1.21 4.57
CA ALA A 90 -2.60 -1.11 3.79
C ALA A 90 -1.88 -2.46 3.76
N MET A 91 -1.12 -2.73 2.71
CA MET A 91 -0.36 -3.98 2.57
C MET A 91 0.81 -4.07 3.56
N CYS A 92 1.45 -2.95 3.90
CA CYS A 92 2.54 -2.89 4.87
C CYS A 92 2.66 -1.53 5.58
N ALA A 93 3.65 -1.40 6.47
CA ALA A 93 3.90 -0.16 7.20
C ALA A 93 4.24 1.05 6.29
N ILE A 94 5.04 0.84 5.23
CA ILE A 94 5.38 1.91 4.27
C ILE A 94 4.16 2.33 3.45
N ASP A 95 3.33 1.37 3.06
CA ASP A 95 2.09 1.62 2.31
C ASP A 95 1.11 2.43 3.15
N ALA A 96 0.98 2.09 4.44
CA ALA A 96 0.14 2.83 5.38
C ALA A 96 0.58 4.30 5.51
N LEU A 97 1.90 4.55 5.54
CA LEU A 97 2.48 5.89 5.61
C LEU A 97 2.35 6.67 4.29
N GLY A 98 2.40 5.98 3.15
CA GLY A 98 2.30 6.60 1.83
C GLY A 98 0.88 6.93 1.40
N MET A 99 -0.11 6.16 1.86
CA MET A 99 -1.50 6.28 1.42
C MET A 99 -2.15 7.67 1.69
N PRO A 100 -1.99 8.30 2.86
CA PRO A 100 -2.54 9.65 3.09
C PRO A 100 -1.89 10.69 2.17
N VAL A 101 -0.60 10.53 1.87
CA VAL A 101 0.15 11.41 0.97
C VAL A 101 -0.30 11.22 -0.48
N MET A 102 -0.50 9.98 -0.91
CA MET A 102 -1.01 9.65 -2.25
C MET A 102 -2.38 10.27 -2.52
N LEU A 103 -3.27 10.20 -1.53
CA LEU A 103 -4.63 10.75 -1.60
C LEU A 103 -4.67 12.25 -1.32
N ASN A 104 -3.60 12.82 -0.78
CA ASN A 104 -3.54 14.19 -0.26
C ASN A 104 -4.67 14.46 0.74
N GLU A 105 -4.83 13.54 1.69
CA GLU A 105 -5.85 13.57 2.73
C GLU A 105 -5.24 13.36 4.11
N GLU A 106 -5.87 13.91 5.14
CA GLU A 106 -5.49 13.67 6.52
C GLU A 106 -5.96 12.28 6.96
N ALA A 107 -5.13 11.61 7.74
CA ALA A 107 -5.43 10.26 8.20
C ALA A 107 -4.76 9.93 9.52
N TYR A 108 -5.32 8.92 10.15
CA TYR A 108 -4.79 8.28 11.32
C TYR A 108 -4.57 6.79 11.02
N ILE A 109 -3.38 6.30 11.32
CA ILE A 109 -2.95 4.92 11.11
C ILE A 109 -2.97 4.20 12.46
N ALA A 110 -3.76 3.13 12.54
CA ALA A 110 -3.75 2.17 13.63
C ALA A 110 -3.02 0.91 13.19
N SER A 111 -2.04 0.47 13.97
CA SER A 111 -1.30 -0.77 13.79
C SER A 111 -0.93 -1.38 15.13
N GLU A 112 -0.26 -2.52 15.10
CA GLU A 112 0.38 -3.15 16.24
C GLU A 112 1.89 -3.34 16.01
N CYS A 113 2.65 -3.45 17.10
CA CYS A 113 4.04 -3.84 17.05
C CYS A 113 4.17 -5.31 16.65
N ALA A 114 4.89 -5.60 15.57
CA ALA A 114 5.08 -6.97 15.08
C ALA A 114 5.86 -7.90 16.01
N TYR A 115 6.43 -7.39 17.10
CA TYR A 115 7.11 -8.20 18.12
C TYR A 115 6.22 -8.51 19.34
N CYS A 116 5.55 -7.50 19.91
CA CYS A 116 4.83 -7.65 21.17
C CYS A 116 3.31 -7.41 21.09
N GLY A 117 2.78 -7.02 19.94
CA GLY A 117 1.35 -6.72 19.75
C GLY A 117 0.88 -5.39 20.38
N GLN A 118 1.78 -4.55 20.88
CA GLN A 118 1.40 -3.25 21.44
C GLN A 118 0.86 -2.31 20.35
N ASP A 119 -0.24 -1.62 20.64
CA ASP A 119 -0.84 -0.62 19.75
C ASP A 119 0.16 0.46 19.31
N ILE A 120 0.12 0.78 18.02
CA ILE A 120 0.87 1.84 17.36
C ILE A 120 -0.13 2.76 16.66
N ARG A 121 0.05 4.07 16.87
CA ARG A 121 -0.88 5.13 16.51
C ARG A 121 -0.08 6.24 15.83
N ILE A 122 -0.37 6.52 14.56
CA ILE A 122 0.37 7.52 13.77
C ILE A 122 -0.62 8.47 13.09
N GLY A 123 -0.49 9.77 13.34
CA GLY A 123 -1.30 10.81 12.70
C GLY A 123 -0.53 11.49 11.57
N VAL A 124 -1.17 11.62 10.40
CA VAL A 124 -0.64 12.33 9.23
C VAL A 124 -1.58 13.49 8.89
N ARG A 125 -1.05 14.71 8.90
CA ARG A 125 -1.77 15.93 8.48
C ARG A 125 -0.89 16.80 7.63
N GLN A 126 -1.45 17.43 6.60
CA GLN A 126 -0.71 18.32 5.69
C GLN A 126 0.60 17.68 5.16
N ASN A 127 0.58 16.38 4.87
CA ASN A 127 1.74 15.58 4.44
C ASN A 127 2.92 15.57 5.43
N ALA A 128 2.63 15.69 6.73
CA ALA A 128 3.59 15.60 7.84
C ALA A 128 3.06 14.71 8.97
N LEU A 129 3.97 14.12 9.74
CA LEU A 129 3.63 13.39 10.96
C LEU A 129 3.26 14.39 12.06
N VAL A 130 2.09 14.22 12.68
CA VAL A 130 1.61 15.07 13.78
C VAL A 130 1.42 14.32 15.10
N GLU A 131 1.31 13.00 15.03
CA GLU A 131 1.26 12.11 16.20
C GLU A 131 2.03 10.83 15.88
N VAL A 132 2.86 10.39 16.82
CA VAL A 132 3.50 9.07 16.79
C VAL A 132 3.49 8.53 18.21
N ALA A 133 2.77 7.44 18.42
CA ALA A 133 2.72 6.74 19.69
C ALA A 133 2.87 5.23 19.45
N PRO A 134 3.85 4.56 20.09
CA PRO A 134 4.88 5.11 20.99
C PRO A 134 5.86 6.05 20.28
N ARG A 135 6.64 6.84 21.05
CA ARG A 135 7.53 7.86 20.46
C ARG A 135 8.66 7.28 19.61
N ASP A 136 9.13 6.08 19.95
CA ASP A 136 10.32 5.47 19.36
C ASP A 136 9.98 4.43 18.27
N VAL A 137 8.81 4.56 17.64
CA VAL A 137 8.37 3.63 16.59
C VAL A 137 9.42 3.51 15.48
N GLN A 138 9.76 2.26 15.16
CA GLN A 138 10.63 1.88 14.07
C GLN A 138 9.85 1.12 13.00
N VAL A 139 10.40 1.07 11.80
CA VAL A 139 9.93 0.23 10.69
C VAL A 139 11.08 -0.64 10.23
N TRP A 140 10.82 -1.94 10.06
CA TRP A 140 11.71 -2.78 9.27
C TRP A 140 11.34 -2.62 7.80
N TYR A 141 12.27 -2.12 6.97
CA TYR A 141 12.07 -1.99 5.54
C TYR A 141 12.81 -3.13 4.83
N ALA A 142 12.10 -4.23 4.60
CA ALA A 142 12.62 -5.37 3.86
C ALA A 142 12.95 -4.99 2.41
N TRP A 143 14.12 -5.44 1.94
CA TRP A 143 14.51 -5.27 0.54
C TRP A 143 13.74 -6.26 -0.33
N GLY A 144 13.20 -5.76 -1.45
CA GLY A 144 12.69 -6.62 -2.50
C GLY A 144 13.85 -7.29 -3.22
N SER A 145 13.66 -8.55 -3.62
CA SER A 145 14.51 -9.21 -4.62
C SER A 145 13.80 -9.17 -5.97
N GLU A 146 14.53 -9.16 -7.09
CA GLU A 146 13.93 -9.09 -8.44
C GLU A 146 12.98 -10.27 -8.77
N CYS A 147 13.01 -11.34 -7.97
CA CYS A 147 12.18 -12.54 -8.17
C CYS A 147 10.82 -12.48 -7.45
N CYS A 148 10.68 -11.62 -6.43
CA CYS A 148 9.61 -11.79 -5.45
C CYS A 148 8.34 -10.98 -5.76
N ILE A 149 7.18 -11.58 -5.52
CA ILE A 149 5.90 -10.86 -5.52
C ILE A 149 5.83 -10.03 -4.24
N ALA A 150 5.83 -8.71 -4.37
CA ALA A 150 5.87 -7.80 -3.22
C ALA A 150 4.78 -8.10 -2.18
N ALA A 151 3.60 -8.58 -2.60
CA ALA A 151 2.46 -8.85 -1.72
C ALA A 151 2.69 -10.07 -0.81
N LEU A 152 3.44 -11.06 -1.31
CA LEU A 152 3.62 -12.36 -0.66
C LEU A 152 4.92 -12.44 0.12
N GLU A 153 5.95 -11.72 -0.33
CA GLU A 153 7.32 -11.94 0.14
C GLU A 153 7.92 -10.70 0.81
N GLN A 154 7.64 -9.50 0.27
CA GLN A 154 8.24 -8.26 0.80
C GLN A 154 7.35 -7.58 1.85
N CYS A 155 6.10 -7.26 1.51
CA CYS A 155 5.16 -6.54 2.36
C CYS A 155 4.91 -7.22 3.71
N PRO A 156 4.77 -8.56 3.79
CA PRO A 156 4.59 -9.25 5.07
C PRO A 156 5.75 -9.03 6.05
N ALA A 157 6.95 -8.70 5.55
CA ALA A 157 8.12 -8.40 6.38
C ALA A 157 8.23 -6.91 6.75
N ILE A 158 7.51 -6.00 6.09
CA ILE A 158 7.59 -4.55 6.33
C ILE A 158 6.59 -4.12 7.41
N ASN A 159 7.02 -4.06 8.67
CA ASN A 159 6.13 -3.82 9.81
C ASN A 159 6.65 -2.74 10.77
N PHE A 160 5.74 -2.24 11.60
CA PHE A 160 6.04 -1.33 12.70
C PHE A 160 6.52 -2.07 13.96
N PHE A 161 7.40 -1.42 14.71
CA PHE A 161 7.90 -1.86 16.01
C PHE A 161 7.84 -0.69 16.99
N CYS A 162 7.38 -0.91 18.21
CA CYS A 162 7.20 0.18 19.17
C CYS A 162 8.52 0.75 19.74
N SER A 163 9.65 0.06 19.54
CA SER A 163 10.97 0.49 19.98
C SER A 163 12.10 -0.14 19.15
N PRO A 164 13.31 0.43 19.17
CA PRO A 164 14.50 -0.17 18.58
C PRO A 164 14.83 -1.56 19.15
N ASP A 165 14.63 -1.77 20.45
CA ASP A 165 14.90 -3.05 21.11
C ASP A 165 13.98 -4.16 20.59
N HIS A 166 12.71 -3.85 20.35
CA HIS A 166 11.76 -4.82 19.80
C HIS A 166 12.07 -5.15 18.35
N LEU A 167 12.49 -4.17 17.56
CA LEU A 167 12.98 -4.43 16.21
C LEU A 167 14.23 -5.33 16.24
N ALA A 168 15.20 -5.04 17.13
CA ALA A 168 16.40 -5.85 17.29
C ALA A 168 16.08 -7.30 17.71
N ALA A 169 15.16 -7.48 18.67
CA ALA A 169 14.71 -8.78 19.12
C ALA A 169 13.99 -9.56 18.01
N TRP A 170 13.12 -8.90 17.24
CA TRP A 170 12.48 -9.51 16.09
C TRP A 170 13.51 -9.94 15.03
N ARG A 171 14.50 -9.10 14.73
CA ARG A 171 15.57 -9.42 13.77
C ARG A 171 16.42 -10.61 14.20
N ALA A 172 16.70 -10.75 15.49
CA ALA A 172 17.44 -11.91 16.01
C ALA A 172 16.68 -13.23 15.77
N ALA A 173 15.34 -13.19 15.74
CA ALA A 173 14.50 -14.33 15.42
C ALA A 173 14.28 -14.54 13.90
N HIS A 174 14.60 -13.55 13.07
CA HIS A 174 14.43 -13.57 11.60
C HIS A 174 15.74 -13.22 10.88
N PRO A 175 16.82 -14.01 11.08
CA PRO A 175 18.15 -13.68 10.56
C PRO A 175 18.23 -13.62 9.04
N ASP A 176 17.34 -14.31 8.33
CA ASP A 176 17.28 -14.34 6.87
C ASP A 176 16.60 -13.10 6.27
N SER A 177 15.93 -12.28 7.09
CA SER A 177 15.28 -11.07 6.62
C SER A 177 16.32 -9.99 6.32
N GLN A 178 16.43 -9.59 5.05
CA GLN A 178 17.30 -8.52 4.60
C GLN A 178 16.53 -7.21 4.47
N GLY A 179 17.12 -6.11 4.94
CA GLY A 179 16.45 -4.82 4.98
C GLY A 179 17.15 -3.80 5.86
N ASP A 180 16.49 -2.66 6.02
CA ASP A 180 16.96 -1.54 6.83
C ASP A 180 16.03 -1.27 8.02
N ALA A 181 16.63 -0.95 9.17
CA ALA A 181 15.89 -0.38 10.29
C ALA A 181 15.70 1.12 10.05
N LEU A 182 14.45 1.57 9.93
CA LEU A 182 14.11 2.97 9.71
C LEU A 182 13.41 3.56 10.93
N GLY A 183 13.83 4.75 11.36
CA GLY A 183 13.01 5.58 12.22
C GLY A 183 11.76 6.08 11.49
N ILE A 184 10.71 6.45 12.22
CA ILE A 184 9.40 6.78 11.64
C ILE A 184 9.45 7.89 10.58
N GLU A 185 10.27 8.93 10.77
CA GLU A 185 10.42 10.02 9.79
C GLU A 185 11.03 9.55 8.46
N ALA A 186 12.03 8.67 8.52
CA ALA A 186 12.66 8.10 7.33
C ALA A 186 11.70 7.15 6.60
N ALA A 187 10.93 6.35 7.36
CA ALA A 187 9.89 5.49 6.80
C ALA A 187 8.77 6.31 6.14
N PHE A 188 8.34 7.42 6.76
CA PHE A 188 7.35 8.31 6.18
C PHE A 188 7.85 8.99 4.91
N ALA A 189 9.11 9.47 4.91
CA ALA A 189 9.75 10.01 3.71
C ALA A 189 9.80 8.98 2.57
N ARG A 190 10.04 7.70 2.89
CA ARG A 190 10.00 6.60 1.92
C ARG A 190 8.59 6.39 1.35
N GLY A 191 7.57 6.31 2.18
CA GLY A 191 6.17 6.19 1.74
C GLY A 191 5.76 7.34 0.82
N ARG A 192 6.12 8.57 1.18
CA ARG A 192 5.91 9.76 0.31
C ARG A 192 6.66 9.65 -1.01
N ALA A 193 7.91 9.20 -1.03
CA ALA A 193 8.68 9.07 -2.25
C ALA A 193 8.12 8.02 -3.21
N VAL A 194 7.55 6.93 -2.67
CA VAL A 194 6.96 5.86 -3.47
C VAL A 194 5.59 6.25 -4.02
N PHE A 195 4.73 6.87 -3.21
CA PHE A 195 3.30 7.05 -3.56
C PHE A 195 2.85 8.50 -3.80
N GLY A 196 3.66 9.49 -3.44
CA GLY A 196 3.23 10.90 -3.41
C GLY A 196 2.84 11.49 -4.77
N ASP A 197 3.25 10.88 -5.87
CA ASP A 197 2.94 11.34 -7.23
C ASP A 197 1.98 10.39 -7.99
N THR A 198 1.62 9.22 -7.41
CA THR A 198 0.86 8.16 -8.10
C THR A 198 -0.50 8.62 -8.62
N LEU A 199 -1.18 9.54 -7.89
CA LEU A 199 -2.50 10.05 -8.24
C LEU A 199 -2.47 11.52 -8.72
N LYS A 200 -1.31 12.13 -8.92
CA LYS A 200 -1.26 13.50 -9.46
C LYS A 200 -1.54 13.48 -10.96
N THR A 201 -2.45 14.35 -11.40
CA THR A 201 -2.97 14.33 -12.78
C THR A 201 -2.00 14.96 -13.80
N GLU A 202 -0.89 15.57 -13.39
CA GLU A 202 0.05 16.21 -14.32
C GLU A 202 1.50 16.09 -13.85
N LEU A 203 2.38 15.63 -14.75
CA LEU A 203 3.65 16.31 -14.97
C LEU A 203 3.39 17.33 -16.06
N GLY A 204 3.02 18.53 -15.64
CA GLY A 204 3.04 19.71 -16.50
C GLY A 204 4.49 20.14 -16.69
N ARG A 205 4.91 20.13 -17.97
CA ARG A 205 6.15 20.64 -18.60
C ARG A 205 7.27 19.64 -18.80
#